data_AF-A0A7W1RTF7-F1
#
_entry.id   AF-A0A7W1RTF7-F1
#
_cell.length_a   1.000
_cell.length_b   1.000
_cell.length_c   1.000
_cell.angle_alpha   90.00
_cell.angle_beta   90.00
_cell.angle_gamma   90.00
#
_symmetry.space_group_name_H-M   'P 1'
#
loop_
_entity.id
_entity.type
_entity.pdbx_description
1 polymer ?
#
loop_
_entity_poly.entity_id
_entity_poly.type
_entity_poly.pdbx_seq_one_letter_code
_entity_poly.pdbx_strand_id
1 'polypeptide(L)'
;MTRTATPWGYATMVERLSVPQRAGDKRFSSVVELLEDDRGEPLVRFAYSTGGAVRRGPVTLRARDLERLKAALGKTPALAEALGLDNSGSGAGGVA
;
A
#
# COMPACT_ATOMS: atom_id res chain seq x y z
N MET A 1 2.11 -17.07 10.78
CA MET A 1 1.74 -16.48 9.47
C MET A 1 0.27 -16.12 9.50
N THR A 2 -0.07 -14.84 9.28
CA THR A 2 -1.46 -14.39 9.26
C THR A 2 -2.03 -14.59 7.86
N ARG A 3 -3.02 -15.48 7.70
CA ARG A 3 -3.78 -15.60 6.44
C ARG A 3 -4.93 -14.61 6.40
N THR A 4 -5.17 -14.05 5.22
CA THR A 4 -6.28 -13.14 4.98
C THR A 4 -7.00 -13.51 3.70
N ALA A 5 -8.32 -13.31 3.67
CA ALA A 5 -9.09 -13.41 2.43
C ALA A 5 -8.77 -12.23 1.51
N THR A 6 -8.71 -12.52 0.21
CA THR A 6 -8.65 -11.56 -0.89
C THR A 6 -9.71 -11.94 -1.94
N PRO A 7 -10.01 -11.07 -2.92
CA PRO A 7 -10.93 -11.43 -4.01
C PRO A 7 -10.52 -12.64 -4.85
N TRP A 8 -9.25 -13.08 -4.78
CA TRP A 8 -8.70 -14.18 -5.59
C TRP A 8 -8.40 -15.44 -4.79
N GLY A 9 -8.80 -15.48 -3.52
CA GLY A 9 -8.45 -16.55 -2.60
C GLY A 9 -7.71 -16.01 -1.39
N TYR A 10 -7.18 -16.93 -0.60
CA TYR A 10 -6.39 -16.54 0.56
C TYR A 10 -4.98 -16.13 0.17
N ALA A 11 -4.41 -15.23 0.95
CA ALA A 11 -3.01 -14.86 0.86
C ALA A 11 -2.39 -14.83 2.26
N THR A 12 -1.09 -15.07 2.31
CA THR A 12 -0.28 -14.94 3.52
C THR A 12 0.22 -13.50 3.63
N MET A 13 0.02 -12.87 4.79
CA MET A 13 0.60 -11.56 5.07
C MET A 13 2.10 -11.71 5.30
N VAL A 14 2.88 -11.12 4.39
CA VAL A 14 4.35 -11.09 4.43
C VAL A 14 4.81 -9.90 5.26
N GLU A 15 4.28 -8.72 4.98
CA GLU A 15 4.69 -7.47 5.63
C GLU A 15 3.50 -6.52 5.79
N ARG A 16 3.57 -5.65 6.81
CA ARG A 16 2.56 -4.63 7.08
C ARG A 16 3.20 -3.34 7.58
N LEU A 17 2.87 -2.24 6.91
CA LEU A 17 3.06 -0.87 7.37
C LEU A 17 1.74 -0.31 7.91
N SER A 18 1.80 0.38 9.04
CA SER A 18 0.68 1.15 9.59
C SER A 18 1.14 2.55 9.95
N VAL A 19 0.52 3.57 9.36
CA VAL A 19 0.83 4.98 9.59
C VAL A 19 -0.32 5.62 10.37
N PRO A 20 -0.15 5.89 11.68
CA PRO A 20 -1.16 6.59 12.47
C PRO A 20 -1.34 8.03 12.01
N GLN A 21 -2.60 8.46 11.90
CA GLN A 21 -2.97 9.78 11.40
C GLN A 21 -4.11 10.38 12.22
N ARG A 22 -4.21 11.71 12.19
CA ARG A 22 -5.27 12.47 12.84
C ARG A 22 -5.82 13.55 11.90
N ALA A 23 -7.14 13.69 11.87
CA ALA A 23 -7.83 14.78 11.17
C ALA A 23 -8.93 15.33 12.08
N GLY A 24 -8.72 16.53 12.64
CA GLY A 24 -9.54 17.03 13.75
C GLY A 24 -9.48 16.06 14.94
N ASP A 25 -10.63 15.61 15.42
CA ASP A 25 -10.70 14.60 16.50
C ASP A 25 -10.70 13.15 16.00
N LYS A 26 -10.73 12.93 14.69
CA LYS A 26 -10.72 11.58 14.11
C LYS A 26 -9.30 11.04 14.12
N ARG A 27 -9.14 9.84 14.70
CA ARG A 27 -7.91 9.05 14.64
C ARG A 27 -8.12 7.85 13.73
N PHE A 28 -7.19 7.67 12.81
CA PHE A 28 -7.20 6.55 11.88
C PHE A 28 -5.77 6.12 11.56
N SER A 29 -5.60 5.02 10.84
CA SER A 29 -4.30 4.63 10.31
C SER A 29 -4.43 4.21 8.87
N SER A 30 -3.55 4.72 8.01
CA SER A 30 -3.33 4.13 6.69
C SER A 30 -2.52 2.86 6.85
N VAL A 31 -2.93 1.81 6.15
CA VAL A 31 -2.33 0.47 6.25
C VAL A 31 -1.95 0.02 4.85
N VAL A 32 -0.71 -0.42 4.69
CA VAL A 32 -0.21 -1.04 3.46
C VAL A 32 0.31 -2.42 3.82
N GLU A 33 -0.17 -3.45 3.14
CA GLU A 33 0.24 -4.83 3.39
C GLU A 33 0.78 -5.45 2.11
N LEU A 34 1.93 -6.11 2.22
CA LEU A 34 2.42 -7.05 1.23
C LEU A 34 1.88 -8.43 1.58
N LEU A 35 1.15 -9.02 0.65
CA LEU A 35 0.65 -10.38 0.75
C LEU A 35 1.24 -11.23 -0.37
N GLU A 36 1.30 -12.53 -0.13
CA GLU A 36 1.69 -13.53 -1.11
C GLU A 36 0.56 -14.56 -1.23
N ASP A 37 0.11 -14.83 -2.46
CA ASP A 37 -0.91 -15.85 -2.69
C ASP A 37 -0.32 -17.27 -2.67
N ASP A 38 -1.18 -18.29 -2.78
CA ASP A 38 -0.74 -19.70 -2.75
C ASP A 38 0.16 -20.09 -3.94
N ARG A 39 0.35 -19.19 -4.93
CA ARG A 39 1.24 -19.37 -6.10
C ARG A 39 2.55 -18.60 -5.98
N GLY A 40 2.75 -17.84 -4.89
CA GLY A 40 3.90 -16.97 -4.71
C GLY A 40 3.78 -15.61 -5.40
N GLU A 41 2.59 -15.23 -5.89
CA GLU A 41 2.41 -13.92 -6.53
C GLU A 41 2.24 -12.81 -5.46
N PRO A 42 2.94 -11.66 -5.62
CA PRO A 42 2.79 -10.55 -4.70
C PRO A 42 1.49 -9.77 -4.94
N LEU A 43 0.85 -9.41 -3.83
CA LEU A 43 -0.31 -8.53 -3.76
C LEU A 43 0.00 -7.38 -2.81
N VAL A 44 -0.33 -6.14 -3.18
CA VAL A 44 -0.24 -5.00 -2.26
C VAL A 44 -1.64 -4.51 -1.93
N ARG A 45 -1.98 -4.56 -0.65
CA ARG A 45 -3.29 -4.14 -0.15
C ARG A 45 -3.18 -2.80 0.58
N PHE A 46 -3.91 -1.82 0.09
CA PHE A 46 -4.15 -0.56 0.78
C PHE A 46 -5.46 -0.65 1.57
N ALA A 47 -5.41 -0.23 2.82
CA ALA A 47 -6.54 -0.19 3.73
C ALA A 47 -6.41 1.02 4.67
N TYR A 48 -7.48 1.32 5.39
CA TYR A 48 -7.41 2.21 6.54
C TYR A 48 -8.16 1.58 7.71
N SER A 49 -7.78 1.96 8.92
CA SER A 49 -8.47 1.56 10.14
C SER A 49 -8.91 2.79 10.92
N THR A 50 -10.11 2.72 11.51
CA THR A 50 -10.63 3.71 12.46
C THR A 50 -11.02 2.97 13.73
N GLY A 51 -10.64 3.50 14.90
CA GLY A 51 -10.97 2.86 16.18
C GLY A 51 -10.48 1.40 16.30
N GLY A 52 -9.34 1.06 15.70
CA GLY A 52 -8.75 -0.29 15.73
C GLY A 52 -9.39 -1.30 14.77
N ALA A 53 -10.50 -0.98 14.11
CA ALA A 53 -11.14 -1.84 13.11
C ALA A 53 -10.81 -1.37 11.69
N VAL A 54 -10.29 -2.27 10.86
CA VAL A 54 -10.13 -2.05 9.41
C VAL A 54 -11.52 -2.05 8.78
N ARG A 55 -11.99 -0.91 8.26
CA ARG A 55 -13.30 -0.78 7.59
C ARG A 55 -13.11 -0.42 6.12
N ARG A 56 -13.89 -1.09 5.26
CA ARG A 56 -13.93 -1.11 3.76
C ARG A 56 -13.12 -0.02 3.04
N GLY A 57 -12.29 -0.30 2.02
CA GLY A 57 -12.22 -1.50 1.18
C GLY A 57 -10.78 -1.86 0.79
N PRO A 58 -10.49 -3.16 0.54
CA PRO A 58 -9.14 -3.58 0.24
C PRO A 58 -8.87 -3.31 -1.25
N VAL A 59 -8.36 -2.12 -1.56
CA VAL A 59 -7.73 -1.89 -2.87
C VAL A 59 -6.48 -2.76 -2.88
N THR A 60 -6.63 -3.95 -3.46
CA THR A 60 -5.57 -4.94 -3.55
C THR A 60 -5.09 -4.95 -4.99
N LEU A 61 -3.85 -4.51 -5.20
CA LEU A 61 -3.21 -4.52 -6.50
C LEU A 61 -2.49 -5.85 -6.66
N ARG A 62 -2.80 -6.58 -7.73
CA ARG A 62 -1.95 -7.71 -8.17
C ARG A 62 -0.71 -7.19 -8.88
N ALA A 63 0.25 -8.07 -9.14
CA ALA A 63 1.48 -7.75 -9.88
C ALA A 63 1.24 -6.85 -11.12
N ARG A 64 0.29 -7.21 -11.99
CA ARG A 64 -0.03 -6.39 -13.19
C ARG A 64 -0.59 -5.01 -12.88
N ASP A 65 -1.33 -4.86 -11.77
CA ASP A 65 -1.94 -3.59 -11.38
C ASP A 65 -0.89 -2.69 -10.71
N LEU A 66 0.12 -3.27 -10.06
CA LEU A 66 1.32 -2.57 -9.62
C LEU A 66 2.11 -2.00 -10.80
N GLU A 67 2.28 -2.76 -11.88
CA GLU A 67 2.92 -2.25 -13.10
C GLU A 67 2.14 -1.07 -13.70
N ARG A 68 0.81 -1.13 -13.66
CA ARG A 68 -0.04 0.00 -14.10
C ARG A 68 0.11 1.21 -13.19
N LEU A 69 0.19 1.02 -11.86
CA LEU A 69 0.43 2.10 -10.91
C LEU A 69 1.77 2.79 -11.19
N LYS A 70 2.85 2.01 -11.37
CA LYS A 70 4.18 2.55 -11.73
C LYS A 70 4.13 3.36 -13.03
N ALA A 71 3.49 2.82 -14.07
CA ALA A 71 3.34 3.53 -15.35
C ALA A 71 2.50 4.82 -15.23
N ALA A 72 1.49 4.83 -14.37
CA ALA A 72 0.67 6.02 -14.10
C ALA A 72 1.43 7.08 -13.28
N LEU A 73 2.27 6.68 -12.33
CA LEU A 73 3.17 7.58 -11.59
C LEU A 73 4.13 8.31 -12.53
N GLY A 74 4.68 7.61 -13.53
CA GLY A 74 5.50 8.24 -14.57
C GLY A 74 4.78 9.32 -15.40
N LYS A 75 3.44 9.36 -15.38
CA LYS A 75 2.60 10.39 -16.04
C LYS A 75 2.08 11.44 -15.06
N THR A 76 2.36 11.30 -13.77
CA THR A 76 1.87 12.17 -12.68
C THR A 76 3.05 12.63 -11.81
N PRO A 77 3.96 13.46 -12.36
CA PRO A 77 5.27 13.72 -11.76
C PRO A 77 5.20 14.33 -10.34
N ALA A 78 4.30 15.29 -10.09
CA ALA A 78 4.15 15.88 -8.76
C ALA A 78 3.70 14.86 -7.70
N LEU A 79 2.90 13.86 -8.09
CA LEU A 79 2.50 12.77 -7.19
C LEU A 79 3.65 11.79 -6.96
N ALA A 80 4.40 11.46 -8.02
CA ALA A 80 5.58 10.60 -7.90
C ALA A 80 6.66 11.23 -6.99
N GLU A 81 6.92 12.52 -7.16
CA GLU A 81 7.84 13.30 -6.32
C GLU A 81 7.39 13.30 -4.85
N ALA A 82 6.11 13.58 -4.58
CA ALA A 82 5.57 13.55 -3.21
C ALA A 82 5.69 12.17 -2.52
N LEU A 83 5.75 11.09 -3.31
CA LEU A 83 5.96 9.73 -2.82
C LEU A 83 7.45 9.32 -2.81
N GLY A 84 8.36 10.14 -3.34
CA GLY A 84 9.76 9.77 -3.56
C GLY A 84 9.94 8.61 -4.55
N LEU A 85 9.03 8.47 -5.52
CA LEU A 85 8.99 7.41 -6.53
C LEU A 85 9.10 7.95 -7.95
N ASP A 86 9.57 9.19 -8.11
CA ASP A 86 9.88 9.73 -9.41
C ASP A 86 11.06 8.95 -10.05
N ASN A 87 11.10 8.92 -11.38
CA ASN A 87 12.11 8.16 -12.14
C ASN A 87 13.53 8.77 -12.02
N SER A 88 13.75 9.73 -11.13
CA SER A 88 15.09 10.19 -10.81
C SER A 88 15.73 9.15 -9.88
N GLY A 89 16.64 8.36 -10.44
CA GLY A 89 17.37 7.37 -9.67
C GLY A 89 18.00 8.01 -8.44
N SER A 90 17.58 7.54 -7.25
CA SER A 90 18.23 7.68 -5.94
C SER A 90 19.15 8.90 -5.78
N GLY A 91 18.66 9.96 -5.15
CA GLY A 91 19.54 11.03 -4.71
C GLY A 91 18.88 12.11 -3.87
N ALA A 92 18.32 11.77 -2.70
CA ALA A 92 18.40 12.62 -1.51
C ALA A 92 17.66 11.97 -0.34
N GLY A 93 18.43 11.32 0.55
CA GLY A 93 18.08 11.37 1.95
C GLY A 93 18.19 12.81 2.43
N GLY A 94 17.22 13.24 3.24
CA GLY A 94 17.31 14.47 4.01
C GLY A 94 15.99 15.22 4.07
N VAL A 95 15.24 15.00 5.14
CA VAL A 95 14.67 16.11 5.91
C VAL A 95 14.80 15.78 7.39
N ALA A 96 15.35 16.78 8.08
CA ALA A 96 15.56 16.88 9.52
C ALA A 96 14.23 16.99 10.29
#